data_AF-T1ALX3-F1
#
_entry.id   AF-T1ALX3-F1
#
_cell.length_a   1.000
_cell.length_b   1.000
_cell.length_c   1.000
_cell.angle_alpha   90.00
_cell.angle_beta   90.00
_cell.angle_gamma   90.00
#
_symmetry.space_group_name_H-M   'P 1'
#
loop_
_entity.id
_entity.type
_entity.pdbx_description
1 polymer ?
#
loop_
_entity_poly.entity_id
_entity_poly.type
_entity_poly.pdbx_seq_one_letter_code
_entity_poly.pdbx_strand_id
1 'polypeptide(L)' 'MNPPGRVPADRPIVWVNCAVSLDGRLAFAGGARARLSGAEDLARVQRMRADADAILVGAGTVVADDPSLRV' A
#
# COMPACT_ATOMS: atom_id res chain seq x y z
N MET A 1 -23.95 3.76 7.18
CA MET A 1 -22.78 4.01 6.32
C MET A 1 -23.29 4.81 5.14
N ASN A 2 -22.88 6.07 4.98
CA ASN A 2 -23.28 6.84 3.79
C ASN A 2 -22.65 6.20 2.55
N PRO A 3 -23.37 6.10 1.42
CA PRO A 3 -22.74 5.70 0.18
C PRO A 3 -21.61 6.69 -0.12
N PRO A 4 -20.45 6.24 -0.63
CA PRO A 4 -19.43 7.15 -1.07
C PRO A 4 -20.06 8.06 -2.12
N GLY A 5 -20.01 9.38 -1.88
CA GLY A 5 -20.42 10.35 -2.89
C GLY A 5 -19.67 10.08 -4.19
N ARG A 6 -20.32 10.29 -5.33
CA ARG A 6 -19.71 10.09 -6.65
C ARG A 6 -18.35 10.80 -6.70
N VAL A 7 -17.28 10.06 -6.98
CA VAL A 7 -15.95 10.65 -7.17
C VAL A 7 -16.03 11.60 -8.36
N PRO A 8 -15.66 12.88 -8.21
CA PRO A 8 -15.59 13.83 -9.31
C PRO A 8 -14.72 13.30 -10.45
N ALA A 9 -15.10 13.57 -11.70
CA ALA A 9 -14.40 13.04 -12.88
C ALA A 9 -12.95 13.57 -13.02
N ASP A 10 -12.63 14.66 -12.33
CA ASP A 10 -11.31 15.29 -12.27
C ASP A 10 -10.41 14.75 -11.15
N ARG A 11 -10.87 13.76 -10.36
CA ARG A 11 -10.10 13.16 -9.27
C ARG A 11 -9.71 11.72 -9.58
N PRO A 12 -8.47 11.31 -9.26
CA PRO A 12 -8.07 9.92 -9.43
C PRO A 12 -8.85 9.00 -8.49
N ILE A 13 -9.07 7.77 -8.95
CA ILE A 13 -9.53 6.68 -8.08
C ILE A 13 -8.32 6.24 -7.25
N VAL A 14 -8.49 6.15 -5.93
CA VAL A 14 -7.41 5.79 -5.02
C VAL A 14 -7.71 4.44 -4.38
N TRP A 15 -6.78 3.51 -4.54
CA TRP A 15 -6.76 2.25 -3.80
C TRP A 15 -5.73 2.33 -2.68
N VAL A 16 -6.13 1.96 -1.47
CA VAL A 16 -5.24 1.88 -0.31
C VAL A 16 -4.99 0.40 -0.01
N ASN A 17 -3.72 -0.01 -0.06
CA ASN A 17 -3.30 -1.36 0.31
C ASN A 17 -2.32 -1.30 1.49
N CYS A 18 -2.56 -2.13 2.51
CA CYS A 18 -1.67 -2.31 3.64
C CYS A 18 -1.61 -3.78 4.05
N ALA A 19 -0.44 -4.23 4.49
CA ALA A 19 -0.27 -5.50 5.18
C ALA A 19 -0.18 -5.22 6.68
N VAL A 20 -1.01 -5.87 7.48
CA VAL A 20 -1.09 -5.68 8.93
C VAL A 20 -0.94 -7.01 9.65
N SER A 21 -0.34 -6.98 10.84
CA SER A 21 -0.40 -8.11 11.76
C SER A 21 -1.83 -8.32 12.29
N LEU A 22 -2.07 -9.47 12.93
CA LEU A 22 -3.37 -9.80 13.52
C LEU A 22 -3.83 -8.79 14.59
N ASP A 23 -2.88 -8.19 15.32
CA ASP A 23 -3.12 -7.14 16.32
C ASP A 23 -3.09 -5.71 15.73
N GLY A 24 -3.09 -5.57 14.41
CA GLY A 24 -3.25 -4.29 13.72
C GLY A 24 -1.98 -3.43 13.60
N ARG A 25 -0.79 -4.03 13.69
CA ARG A 25 0.50 -3.33 13.53
C ARG A 25 1.00 -3.41 12.09
N LEU A 26 1.63 -2.33 11.63
CA LEU A 26 2.26 -2.24 10.30
C LEU A 26 3.77 -2.51 10.33
N ALA A 27 4.41 -2.37 11.50
CA ALA A 27 5.85 -2.48 11.68
C ALA A 27 6.20 -3.00 13.07
N PHE A 28 7.43 -3.48 13.25
CA PHE A 28 7.95 -3.78 14.58
C PHE A 28 8.23 -2.49 15.37
N ALA A 29 8.39 -2.64 16.70
CA ALA A 29 8.84 -1.53 17.54
C ALA A 29 10.17 -0.96 17.02
N GLY A 30 10.31 0.37 17.04
CA GLY A 30 11.50 1.05 16.52
C GLY A 30 11.50 1.24 14.99
N GLY A 31 10.40 0.96 14.29
CA GLY A 31 10.26 1.25 12.86
C GLY A 31 10.92 0.22 11.93
N ALA A 32 11.40 -0.90 12.49
CA ALA A 32 11.95 -1.97 11.68
C ALA A 32 10.86 -2.64 10.83
N ARG A 33 11.20 -2.89 9.56
CA ARG A 33 10.32 -3.53 8.59
C ARG A 33 9.85 -4.89 9.08
N ALA A 34 8.53 -5.08 9.12
CA ALA A 34 7.92 -6.36 9.42
C ALA A 34 7.66 -7.17 8.14
N ARG A 35 8.00 -8.46 8.13
CA ARG A 35 7.61 -9.38 7.06
C ARG A 35 6.20 -9.90 7.34
N LEU A 36 5.20 -9.08 7.01
CA LEU A 36 3.77 -9.39 7.22
C LEU A 36 3.18 -10.17 6.05
N SER A 37 3.60 -9.87 4.83
CA SER A 37 3.09 -10.46 3.60
C SER A 37 3.78 -11.77 3.22
N GLY A 38 3.00 -12.74 2.74
CA GLY A 38 3.49 -13.94 2.05
C GLY A 38 3.66 -13.72 0.53
N ALA A 39 4.13 -14.75 -0.18
CA ALA A 39 4.38 -14.68 -1.62
C ALA A 39 3.12 -14.36 -2.45
N GLU A 40 1.97 -14.95 -2.09
CA GLU A 40 0.69 -14.71 -2.77
C GLU A 40 0.23 -13.25 -2.61
N ASP A 41 0.38 -12.70 -1.40
CA ASP A 41 0.04 -11.32 -1.08
C ASP A 41 0.91 -10.33 -1.88
N LEU A 42 2.22 -10.60 -1.97
CA LEU A 42 3.15 -9.81 -2.78
C LEU A 42 2.78 -9.86 -4.27
N ALA A 43 2.40 -11.04 -4.79
CA ALA A 43 1.95 -11.18 -6.17
C ALA A 43 0.63 -10.40 -6.43
N ARG A 44 -0.29 -10.38 -5.46
CA ARG A 44 -1.52 -9.56 -5.53
C ARG A 44 -1.19 -8.07 -5.60
N VAL A 45 -0.28 -7.59 -4.75
CA VAL A 45 0.15 -6.18 -4.75
C VAL A 45 0.84 -5.82 -6.06
N GLN A 46 1.64 -6.72 -6.64
CA GLN A 46 2.27 -6.46 -7.95
C GLN A 46 1.25 -6.32 -9.07
N ARG A 47 0.21 -7.17 -9.12
CA ARG A 47 -0.89 -7.00 -10.08
C ARG A 47 -1.63 -5.67 -9.87
N MET A 48 -1.94 -5.34 -8.62
CA MET A 48 -2.60 -4.07 -8.29
C MET A 48 -1.76 -2.85 -8.74
N ARG A 49 -0.43 -2.93 -8.65
CA ARG A 49 0.48 -1.89 -9.15
C ARG A 49 0.50 -1.83 -10.68
N ALA A 50 0.45 -2.97 -11.35
CA ALA A 50 0.40 -3.04 -12.82
C ALA A 50 -0.89 -2.40 -13.39
N ASP A 51 -1.99 -2.46 -12.64
CA ASP A 51 -3.28 -1.89 -13.02
C ASP A 51 -3.41 -0.39 -12.69
N ALA A 52 -2.43 0.21 -12.00
CA ALA A 52 -2.48 1.59 -11.53
C ALA A 52 -1.60 2.52 -12.37
N ASP A 53 -2.09 3.73 -12.65
CA ASP A 53 -1.32 4.75 -13.37
C ASP A 53 -0.17 5.33 -12.52
N ALA A 54 -0.29 5.26 -11.19
CA ALA A 54 0.70 5.82 -10.27
C ALA A 54 0.73 5.05 -8.93
N ILE A 55 1.91 5.02 -8.32
CA ILE A 55 2.13 4.48 -6.97
C ILE A 55 2.51 5.64 -6.04
N LEU A 56 1.79 5.78 -4.93
CA LEU A 56 2.04 6.80 -3.91
C LEU A 56 2.59 6.16 -2.64
N VAL A 57 3.66 6.72 -2.09
CA VAL A 57 4.17 6.40 -0.74
C VAL A 57 4.58 7.67 0.00
N GLY A 58 4.63 7.61 1.33
CA GLY A 58 5.20 8.69 2.13
C GLY A 58 6.73 8.70 2.07
N ALA A 59 7.34 9.87 2.27
CA ALA A 59 8.81 10.00 2.29
C ALA A 59 9.48 9.10 3.34
N GLY A 60 8.85 8.92 4.51
CA GLY A 60 9.35 8.01 5.55
C GLY A 60 9.46 6.56 5.10
N THR A 61 8.55 6.09 4.22
CA THR A 61 8.63 4.75 3.62
C THR A 61 9.82 4.64 2.68
N VAL A 62 10.11 5.67 1.89
CA VAL A 62 11.29 5.68 1.00
C VAL A 62 12.57 5.55 1.82
N VAL A 63 12.69 6.35 2.89
CA VAL A 63 13.87 6.33 3.76
C VAL A 63 14.03 5.01 4.51
N ALA A 64 12.93 4.43 4.99
CA ALA A 64 12.98 3.22 5.82
C ALA A 64 13.15 1.92 5.02
N ASP A 65 12.54 1.83 3.82
CA ASP A 65 12.41 0.56 3.10
C ASP A 65 13.19 0.48 1.77
N ASP A 66 13.72 1.60 1.26
CA ASP A 66 14.33 1.74 -0.08
C ASP A 66 13.60 0.93 -1.18
N PRO A 67 12.29 1.17 -1.38
CA PRO A 67 11.48 0.33 -2.25
C PRO A 67 11.77 0.64 -3.72
N SER A 68 11.85 -0.40 -4.55
CA SER A 68 12.00 -0.21 -6.00
C SER A 68 10.80 0.50 -6.64
N LEU A 69 9.60 0.28 -6.08
CA LEU A 69 8.30 0.78 -6.59
C LEU A 69 8.07 0.52 -8.08
N ARG A 70 8.75 -0.47 -8.65
CA ARG A 70 8.57 -0.92 -10.03
C ARG A 70 7.57 -2.08 -10.07
N VAL A 71 6.95 -2.21 -11.24
CA VAL A 71 6.20 -3.38 -11.69
C VAL A 71 7.17 -4.29 -12.44
#